data_AF-A0AA37HN59-F1
#
_entry.id   AF-A0AA37HN59-F1
#
_cell.length_a   1.000
_cell.length_b   1.000
_cell.length_c   1.000
_cell.angle_alpha   90.00
_cell.angle_beta   90.00
_cell.angle_gamma   90.00
#
_symmetry.space_group_name_H-M   'P 1'
#
loop_
_entity.id
_entity.type
_entity.pdbx_description
1 polymer ?
#
loop_
_entity_poly.entity_id
_entity_poly.type
_entity_poly.pdbx_seq_one_letter_code
_entity_poly.pdbx_strand_id
1 'polypeptide(L)'
;MSRITARLSGAALAAGLLALGSLPAAADKIKNPTAVFSGLDKITGRIVSFEVAVDETVQFGALQLTPRVCYTRPPTESAKTTAFLEVDEVTLDNKYRRIFTGWMFAASPGLHAIEHPIYDVWLVDCKGGTDVIAEAKEQEDVPALASKPEKPKKGRDATKTAQQVNSAGQVDVEAPRGVPVQPRQKPSRKFFPSNEGPAPAPPPQQPQSLFDALFR
;
A
#
# COMPACT_ATOMS: atom_id res chain seq x y z
N MET A 1 11.89 40.08 79.48
CA MET A 1 13.16 39.78 78.78
C MET A 1 12.93 38.56 77.90
N SER A 2 13.48 38.39 76.70
CA SER A 2 13.63 39.34 75.57
C SER A 2 13.30 38.56 74.29
N ARG A 3 13.02 39.24 73.16
CA ARG A 3 12.33 38.64 72.00
C ARG A 3 13.23 37.70 71.18
N ILE A 4 12.69 36.57 70.74
CA ILE A 4 13.26 35.74 69.68
C ILE A 4 13.14 36.52 68.36
N THR A 5 14.27 36.83 67.72
CA THR A 5 14.31 37.56 66.44
C THR A 5 14.65 36.63 65.28
N ALA A 6 13.93 36.82 64.17
CA ALA A 6 13.97 35.94 63.00
C ALA A 6 15.18 36.17 62.09
N ARG A 7 15.61 35.11 61.40
CA ARG A 7 16.24 35.17 60.07
C ARG A 7 15.78 33.99 59.19
N LEU A 8 14.65 34.17 58.52
CA LEU A 8 14.16 33.32 57.43
C LEU A 8 14.06 34.20 56.18
N SER A 9 15.15 34.30 55.44
CA SER A 9 15.24 35.08 54.19
C SER A 9 16.30 34.46 53.29
N GLY A 10 15.90 33.83 52.18
CA GLY A 10 16.87 33.40 51.16
C GLY A 10 16.66 32.06 50.45
N ALA A 11 15.43 31.61 50.15
CA ALA A 11 15.19 30.46 49.25
C ALA A 11 13.74 30.40 48.72
N ALA A 12 13.29 31.36 47.91
CA ALA A 12 11.89 31.37 47.42
C ALA A 12 11.64 31.95 46.00
N LEU A 13 12.68 32.35 45.25
CA LEU A 13 12.51 33.08 43.97
C LEU A 13 13.14 32.42 42.73
N ALA A 14 13.71 31.22 42.86
CA ALA A 14 14.41 30.54 41.76
C ALA A 14 13.60 29.39 41.07
N ALA A 15 12.39 29.08 41.55
CA ALA A 15 11.64 27.88 41.11
C ALA A 15 10.56 28.14 40.03
N GLY A 16 10.34 29.40 39.62
CA GLY A 16 9.16 29.78 38.82
C GLY A 16 9.31 29.77 37.29
N LEU A 17 10.51 29.59 36.72
CA LEU A 17 10.78 29.91 35.31
C LEU A 17 10.81 28.73 34.31
N LEU A 18 10.52 27.50 34.74
CA LEU A 18 10.66 26.30 33.90
C LEU A 18 9.33 25.73 33.33
N ALA A 19 8.21 26.44 33.48
CA ALA A 19 6.87 25.94 33.12
C ALA A 19 6.28 26.55 31.82
N LEU A 20 7.12 27.11 30.94
CA LEU A 20 6.69 27.74 29.68
C LEU A 20 7.03 26.88 28.45
N GLY A 21 6.00 26.22 27.89
CA GLY A 21 5.96 25.93 26.47
C GLY A 21 6.27 24.50 26.02
N SER A 22 5.40 23.53 26.33
CA SER A 22 5.24 22.34 25.47
C SER A 22 4.06 22.56 24.51
N LEU A 23 4.27 23.36 23.46
CA LEU A 23 3.29 23.38 22.35
C LEU A 23 3.44 22.06 21.57
N PRO A 24 2.33 21.37 21.23
CA PRO A 24 2.39 20.22 20.35
C PRO A 24 2.87 20.68 18.97
N ALA A 25 3.92 20.05 18.47
CA ALA A 25 4.31 20.21 17.08
C ALA A 25 3.30 19.43 16.22
N ALA A 26 2.33 20.16 15.65
CA ALA A 26 1.49 19.61 14.59
C ALA A 26 2.39 19.19 13.42
N ALA A 27 2.12 18.01 12.85
CA ALA A 27 2.99 17.36 11.89
C ALA A 27 2.20 17.02 10.63
N ASP A 28 1.57 18.04 10.04
CA ASP A 28 0.55 17.91 9.01
C ASP A 28 1.06 17.16 7.77
N LYS A 29 0.31 16.13 7.36
CA LYS A 29 0.73 15.17 6.33
C LYS A 29 -0.29 15.15 5.20
N ILE A 30 0.13 15.49 3.98
CA ILE A 30 -0.77 15.62 2.83
C ILE A 30 -0.85 14.27 2.11
N LYS A 31 -2.04 13.69 1.97
CA LYS A 31 -2.27 12.47 1.18
C LYS A 31 -2.32 12.80 -0.31
N ASN A 32 -1.54 12.07 -1.09
CA ASN A 32 -1.43 12.25 -2.54
C ASN A 32 -1.95 11.00 -3.28
N PRO A 33 -2.74 11.15 -4.35
CA PRO A 33 -3.24 10.05 -5.18
C PRO A 33 -2.18 9.50 -6.14
N THR A 34 -1.06 10.20 -6.38
CA THR A 34 -0.01 9.77 -7.32
C THR A 34 1.35 9.79 -6.66
N ALA A 35 2.09 8.70 -6.82
CA ALA A 35 3.50 8.56 -6.47
C ALA A 35 4.38 8.71 -7.71
N VAL A 36 5.53 9.38 -7.58
CA VAL A 36 6.51 9.57 -8.64
C VAL A 36 7.79 8.82 -8.26
N PHE A 37 8.19 7.88 -9.11
CA PHE A 37 9.41 7.09 -8.92
C PHE A 37 10.42 7.40 -10.02
N SER A 38 11.69 7.17 -9.71
CA SER A 38 12.73 6.99 -10.72
C SER A 38 13.24 5.56 -10.66
N GLY A 39 13.34 4.92 -11.83
CA GLY A 39 13.93 3.62 -12.03
C GLY A 39 15.21 3.70 -12.84
N LEU A 40 16.29 3.10 -12.34
CA LEU A 40 17.54 2.87 -13.06
C LEU A 40 17.57 1.42 -13.56
N ASP A 41 17.86 1.24 -14.85
CA ASP A 41 18.30 -0.04 -15.40
C ASP A 41 19.84 -0.10 -15.35
N LYS A 42 20.38 -1.01 -14.52
CA LYS A 42 21.83 -1.20 -14.33
C LYS A 42 22.54 -1.78 -15.55
N ILE A 43 21.80 -2.40 -16.48
CA ILE A 43 22.36 -3.00 -17.70
C ILE A 43 22.46 -1.97 -18.82
N THR A 44 21.43 -1.12 -18.99
CA THR A 44 21.45 -0.07 -20.03
C THR A 44 21.93 1.30 -19.55
N GLY A 45 22.09 1.49 -18.23
CA GLY A 45 22.47 2.76 -17.60
C GLY A 45 21.40 3.85 -17.70
N ARG A 46 20.16 3.50 -18.08
CA ARG A 46 19.08 4.47 -18.31
C ARG A 46 18.28 4.69 -17.02
N ILE A 47 18.08 5.96 -16.68
CA ILE A 47 17.14 6.38 -15.64
C ILE A 47 15.86 6.86 -16.33
N VAL A 48 14.71 6.40 -15.86
CA VAL A 48 13.39 6.89 -16.27
C VAL A 48 12.59 7.29 -15.04
N SER A 49 11.85 8.39 -15.13
CA SER A 49 10.87 8.78 -14.12
C SER A 49 9.48 8.41 -14.59
N PHE A 50 8.68 7.83 -13.70
CA PHE A 50 7.33 7.36 -14.00
C PHE A 50 6.39 7.61 -12.83
N GLU A 51 5.11 7.73 -13.15
CA GLU A 51 4.06 8.10 -12.22
C GLU A 51 3.11 6.92 -12.05
N VAL A 52 2.72 6.64 -10.80
CA VAL A 52 1.90 5.50 -10.44
C VAL A 52 0.80 6.00 -9.52
N ALA A 53 -0.46 5.75 -9.86
CA ALA A 53 -1.56 6.06 -8.95
C ALA A 53 -1.52 5.12 -7.74
N VAL A 54 -1.98 5.61 -6.59
CA VAL A 54 -2.12 4.80 -5.39
C VAL A 54 -3.11 3.65 -5.66
N ASP A 55 -2.71 2.45 -5.21
CA ASP A 55 -3.35 1.15 -5.44
C ASP A 55 -3.36 0.62 -6.88
N GLU A 56 -2.73 1.32 -7.84
CA GLU A 56 -2.42 0.77 -9.17
C GLU A 56 -1.05 0.08 -9.21
N THR A 57 -0.91 -0.92 -10.10
CA THR A 57 0.35 -1.62 -10.31
C THR A 57 0.97 -1.22 -11.65
N VAL A 58 2.19 -0.69 -11.63
CA VAL A 58 2.97 -0.34 -12.83
C VAL A 58 4.20 -1.23 -12.94
N GLN A 59 4.55 -1.62 -14.17
CA GLN A 59 5.69 -2.48 -14.46
C GLN A 59 6.91 -1.66 -14.91
N PHE A 60 8.04 -1.86 -14.24
CA PHE A 60 9.36 -1.36 -14.63
C PHE A 60 10.32 -2.55 -14.82
N GLY A 61 10.58 -2.92 -16.07
CA GLY A 61 11.38 -4.10 -16.39
C GLY A 61 10.74 -5.39 -15.87
N ALA A 62 11.45 -6.11 -15.00
CA ALA A 62 10.94 -7.30 -14.30
C ALA A 62 10.22 -6.99 -12.97
N LEU A 63 10.14 -5.73 -12.55
CA LEU A 63 9.51 -5.33 -11.30
C LEU A 63 8.10 -4.79 -11.53
N GLN A 64 7.16 -5.17 -10.66
CA GLN A 64 5.82 -4.60 -10.56
C GLN A 64 5.71 -3.83 -9.24
N LEU A 65 5.43 -2.53 -9.32
CA LEU A 65 5.36 -1.62 -8.18
C LEU A 65 3.92 -1.23 -7.92
N THR A 66 3.48 -1.38 -6.67
CA THR A 66 2.14 -1.01 -6.20
C THR A 66 2.26 -0.10 -4.96
N PRO A 67 2.22 1.24 -5.12
CA PRO A 67 2.18 2.16 -3.99
C PRO A 67 0.80 2.09 -3.30
N ARG A 68 0.76 1.79 -2.00
CA ARG A 68 -0.48 1.79 -1.21
C ARG A 68 -0.78 3.16 -0.59
N VAL A 69 0.26 3.95 -0.38
CA VAL A 69 0.16 5.26 0.28
C VAL A 69 1.26 6.17 -0.22
N CYS A 70 0.95 7.44 -0.49
CA CYS A 70 1.93 8.47 -0.80
C CYS A 70 1.62 9.76 -0.03
N TYR A 71 2.61 10.30 0.67
CA TYR A 71 2.48 11.40 1.62
C TYR A 71 3.57 12.46 1.43
N THR A 72 3.17 13.73 1.34
CA THR A 72 4.06 14.91 1.38
C THR A 72 3.85 15.72 2.65
N ARG A 73 4.66 16.78 2.84
CA ARG A 73 4.48 17.81 3.87
C ARG A 73 4.05 19.13 3.23
N PRO A 74 3.33 20.01 3.97
CA PRO A 74 3.05 21.37 3.49
C PRO A 74 4.37 22.16 3.29
N PRO A 75 4.37 23.16 2.40
CA PRO A 75 5.58 23.95 2.08
C PRO A 75 6.08 24.84 3.23
N THR A 76 5.33 24.91 4.34
CA THR A 76 5.72 25.58 5.59
C THR A 76 6.69 24.75 6.44
N GLU A 77 6.83 23.45 6.15
CA GLU A 77 7.72 22.53 6.87
C GLU A 77 8.89 22.04 5.99
N SER A 78 9.83 21.31 6.59
CA SER A 78 10.86 20.57 5.83
C SER A 78 10.21 19.57 4.87
N ALA A 79 10.58 19.62 3.59
CA ALA A 79 10.12 18.66 2.59
C ALA A 79 10.46 17.22 3.00
N LYS A 80 9.43 16.42 3.29
CA LYS A 80 9.55 15.00 3.64
C LYS A 80 8.49 14.20 2.92
N THR A 81 8.85 13.70 1.74
CA THR A 81 7.98 12.83 0.95
C THR A 81 8.25 11.35 1.28
N THR A 82 7.17 10.61 1.55
CA THR A 82 7.20 9.22 2.02
C THR A 82 6.10 8.40 1.37
N ALA A 83 6.40 7.17 0.96
CA ALA A 83 5.41 6.26 0.36
C ALA A 83 5.55 4.86 0.94
N PHE A 84 4.42 4.14 1.09
CA PHE A 84 4.42 2.71 1.42
C PHE A 84 4.15 1.91 0.17
N LEU A 85 5.02 0.95 -0.12
CA LEU A 85 5.09 0.25 -1.41
C LEU A 85 5.09 -1.26 -1.22
N GLU A 86 4.47 -1.95 -2.15
CA GLU A 86 4.66 -3.37 -2.40
C GLU A 86 5.33 -3.57 -3.76
N VAL A 87 6.36 -4.41 -3.83
CA VAL A 87 7.06 -4.71 -5.09
C VAL A 87 7.23 -6.19 -5.31
N ASP A 88 6.66 -6.66 -6.41
CA ASP A 88 6.69 -8.04 -6.87
C ASP A 88 7.62 -8.17 -8.09
N GLU A 89 8.52 -9.14 -8.06
CA GLU A 89 9.39 -9.50 -9.19
C GLU A 89 8.70 -10.55 -10.06
N VAL A 90 8.71 -10.33 -11.37
CA VAL A 90 8.23 -11.27 -12.39
C VAL A 90 9.41 -12.15 -12.82
N THR A 91 9.40 -13.40 -12.35
CA THR A 91 10.41 -14.40 -12.71
C THR A 91 10.25 -14.91 -14.15
N LEU A 92 11.28 -15.56 -14.71
CA LEU A 92 11.25 -16.13 -16.07
C LEU A 92 10.11 -17.17 -16.25
N ASP A 93 9.69 -17.82 -15.18
CA ASP A 93 8.55 -18.74 -15.14
C ASP A 93 7.18 -18.04 -15.15
N ASN A 94 7.13 -16.71 -15.27
CA ASN A 94 5.95 -15.86 -15.06
C ASN A 94 5.30 -16.02 -13.67
N LYS A 95 6.11 -16.32 -12.64
CA LYS A 95 5.68 -16.32 -11.24
C LYS A 95 6.02 -14.97 -10.60
N TYR A 96 5.07 -14.42 -9.87
CA TYR A 96 5.23 -13.20 -9.08
C TYR A 96 5.82 -13.54 -7.70
N ARG A 97 6.87 -12.84 -7.30
CA ARG A 97 7.52 -12.99 -5.99
C ARG A 97 7.66 -11.64 -5.31
N ARG A 98 7.07 -11.48 -4.13
CA ARG A 98 7.26 -10.29 -3.29
C ARG A 98 8.72 -10.15 -2.89
N ILE A 99 9.38 -9.08 -3.33
CA ILE A 99 10.78 -8.77 -2.97
C ILE A 99 10.90 -7.61 -1.99
N PHE A 100 9.92 -6.70 -1.94
CA PHE A 100 9.92 -5.56 -1.04
C PHE A 100 8.50 -5.23 -0.56
N THR A 101 8.39 -4.92 0.73
CA THR A 101 7.21 -4.31 1.36
C THR A 101 7.70 -3.33 2.41
N GLY A 102 7.45 -2.03 2.25
CA GLY A 102 8.00 -1.07 3.20
C GLY A 102 7.79 0.39 2.84
N TRP A 103 8.28 1.25 3.75
CA TRP A 103 8.31 2.70 3.59
C TRP A 103 9.56 3.13 2.83
N MET A 104 9.37 4.01 1.86
CA MET A 104 10.43 4.63 1.07
C MET A 104 10.41 6.15 1.25
N PHE A 105 11.59 6.77 1.27
CA PHE A 105 11.80 8.16 1.66
C PHE A 105 12.52 8.91 0.53
N ALA A 106 11.85 9.90 -0.09
CA ALA A 106 12.43 10.63 -1.22
C ALA A 106 13.69 11.42 -0.85
N ALA A 107 13.74 11.98 0.36
CA ALA A 107 14.90 12.70 0.87
C ALA A 107 16.06 11.79 1.32
N SER A 108 15.88 10.47 1.34
CA SER A 108 16.91 9.50 1.73
C SER A 108 16.71 8.15 1.01
N PRO A 109 16.90 8.09 -0.32
CA PRO A 109 16.68 6.86 -1.09
C PRO A 109 17.45 5.66 -0.54
N GLY A 110 18.73 5.83 -0.20
CA GLY A 110 19.59 4.76 0.31
C GLY A 110 19.19 4.15 1.66
N LEU A 111 18.13 4.62 2.32
CA LEU A 111 17.59 3.98 3.53
C LEU A 111 16.73 2.76 3.18
N HIS A 112 15.85 2.89 2.18
CA HIS A 112 14.84 1.88 1.82
C HIS A 112 14.45 1.93 0.32
N ALA A 113 15.41 2.22 -0.57
CA ALA A 113 15.24 2.01 -2.01
C ALA A 113 15.12 0.51 -2.34
N ILE A 114 14.58 0.19 -3.52
CA ILE A 114 14.61 -1.17 -4.06
C ILE A 114 15.94 -1.34 -4.80
N GLU A 115 16.81 -2.17 -4.25
CA GLU A 115 18.09 -2.56 -4.85
C GLU A 115 17.95 -3.97 -5.46
N HIS A 116 17.54 -4.06 -6.73
CA HIS A 116 17.51 -5.34 -7.46
C HIS A 116 18.83 -5.51 -8.26
N PRO A 117 19.30 -6.74 -8.54
CA PRO A 117 20.55 -6.95 -9.29
C PRO A 117 20.60 -6.30 -10.68
N ILE A 118 19.44 -6.03 -11.28
CA ILE A 118 19.29 -5.45 -12.63
C ILE A 118 18.68 -4.04 -12.59
N TYR A 119 17.87 -3.73 -11.57
CA TYR A 119 17.07 -2.51 -11.51
C TYR A 119 17.21 -1.84 -10.13
N ASP A 120 17.31 -0.51 -10.09
CA ASP A 120 17.02 0.24 -8.85
C ASP A 120 15.74 1.03 -9.02
N VAL A 121 14.94 1.14 -7.96
CA VAL A 121 13.81 2.06 -7.94
C VAL A 121 13.74 2.80 -6.61
N TRP A 122 13.57 4.12 -6.69
CA TRP A 122 13.39 4.99 -5.55
C TRP A 122 12.27 6.01 -5.76
N LEU A 123 11.65 6.41 -4.65
CA LEU A 123 10.64 7.48 -4.60
C LEU A 123 11.33 8.82 -4.86
N VAL A 124 10.72 9.63 -5.73
CA VAL A 124 11.17 11.00 -6.04
C VAL A 124 10.22 12.00 -5.40
N ASP A 125 8.91 11.83 -5.58
CA ASP A 125 7.91 12.71 -4.97
C ASP A 125 6.51 12.06 -4.91
N CYS A 126 5.51 12.76 -4.35
CA CYS A 126 4.10 12.47 -4.54
C CYS A 126 3.37 13.74 -4.96
N LYS A 127 2.31 13.60 -5.76
CA LYS A 127 1.57 14.75 -6.29
C LYS A 127 0.06 14.52 -6.40
N GLY A 128 -0.67 15.61 -6.61
CA GLY A 128 -2.12 15.63 -6.79
C GLY A 128 -2.92 15.64 -5.49
N GLY A 129 -2.26 15.65 -4.33
CA GLY A 129 -2.90 15.67 -3.02
C GLY A 129 -3.38 17.07 -2.62
N THR A 130 -4.59 17.13 -2.06
CA THR A 130 -5.11 18.33 -1.37
C THR A 130 -5.57 18.03 0.06
N ASP A 131 -5.68 16.75 0.43
CA ASP A 131 -6.15 16.30 1.75
C ASP A 131 -5.02 16.39 2.78
N VAL A 132 -5.09 17.38 3.67
CA VAL A 132 -4.20 17.50 4.84
C VAL A 132 -4.73 16.61 5.96
N ILE A 133 -3.99 15.55 6.30
CA ILE A 133 -4.22 14.76 7.51
C ILE A 133 -3.57 15.51 8.67
N ALA A 134 -4.38 16.28 9.40
CA ALA A 134 -4.04 16.75 10.74
C ALA A 134 -4.29 15.57 11.71
N GLU A 135 -3.22 15.00 12.28
CA GLU A 135 -3.32 13.80 13.11
C GLU A 135 -4.08 14.07 14.42
N ALA A 136 -5.24 13.43 14.57
CA ALA A 136 -6.08 13.55 15.75
C ALA A 136 -6.02 12.26 16.59
N LYS A 137 -5.35 12.35 17.74
CA LYS A 137 -5.25 11.35 18.82
C LYS A 137 -4.86 9.92 18.43
N GLU A 138 -3.66 9.55 18.86
CA GLU A 138 -3.34 8.16 19.19
C GLU A 138 -4.28 7.68 20.31
N GLN A 139 -5.17 6.76 19.98
CA GLN A 139 -5.94 6.00 20.96
C GLN A 139 -4.98 4.96 21.54
N GLU A 140 -4.35 5.30 22.66
CA GLU A 140 -3.52 4.38 23.44
C GLU A 140 -4.43 3.29 24.05
N ASP A 141 -4.65 2.20 23.32
CA ASP A 141 -5.43 1.05 23.76
C ASP A 141 -4.72 0.36 24.94
N VAL A 142 -5.13 0.75 26.15
CA VAL A 142 -4.65 0.20 27.43
C VAL A 142 -4.73 -1.34 27.47
N PRO A 143 -3.64 -2.04 27.81
CA PRO A 143 -3.61 -3.50 27.84
C PRO A 143 -4.28 -4.06 29.10
N ALA A 144 -5.60 -4.28 29.03
CA ALA A 144 -6.37 -4.90 30.11
C ALA A 144 -6.29 -6.45 30.07
N LEU A 145 -5.33 -7.03 30.79
CA LEU A 145 -5.25 -8.48 31.06
C LEU A 145 -5.84 -8.82 32.45
N ALA A 146 -6.72 -9.84 32.47
CA ALA A 146 -7.34 -10.51 33.63
C ALA A 146 -8.34 -9.68 34.48
N SER A 147 -9.46 -10.19 35.01
CA SER A 147 -10.24 -11.45 34.82
C SER A 147 -11.64 -11.27 35.48
N LYS A 148 -12.59 -12.21 35.68
CA LYS A 148 -12.66 -13.69 35.65
C LYS A 148 -14.09 -14.12 35.13
N PRO A 149 -14.87 -15.17 35.57
CA PRO A 149 -15.92 -15.75 34.72
C PRO A 149 -17.38 -15.67 35.24
N GLU A 150 -18.36 -15.64 34.33
CA GLU A 150 -19.76 -15.95 34.66
C GLU A 150 -20.45 -16.87 33.62
N LYS A 151 -21.53 -17.55 34.04
CA LYS A 151 -22.00 -18.85 33.53
C LYS A 151 -22.62 -18.85 32.12
N PRO A 152 -22.43 -19.93 31.33
CA PRO A 152 -23.19 -20.14 30.10
C PRO A 152 -24.64 -20.53 30.40
N LYS A 153 -25.60 -19.80 29.83
CA LYS A 153 -27.03 -20.20 29.83
C LYS A 153 -27.35 -21.11 28.64
N LYS A 154 -28.22 -22.07 28.93
CA LYS A 154 -28.56 -23.25 28.13
C LYS A 154 -29.52 -22.90 26.98
N GLY A 155 -29.10 -23.08 25.75
CA GLY A 155 -29.94 -23.07 24.54
C GLY A 155 -29.78 -24.40 23.79
N ARG A 156 -30.89 -25.00 23.37
CA ARG A 156 -30.88 -26.26 22.59
C ARG A 156 -30.66 -25.93 21.12
N ASP A 157 -29.79 -26.67 20.44
CA ASP A 157 -30.25 -27.62 19.42
C ASP A 157 -29.21 -28.73 19.22
N ALA A 158 -29.69 -29.97 19.11
CA ALA A 158 -28.87 -31.18 19.22
C ALA A 158 -28.99 -32.05 17.96
N THR A 159 -28.28 -31.69 16.90
CA THR A 159 -28.03 -32.60 15.78
C THR A 159 -26.88 -33.53 16.16
N LYS A 160 -27.23 -34.77 16.52
CA LYS A 160 -26.25 -35.80 16.89
C LYS A 160 -25.45 -36.27 15.67
N THR A 161 -24.12 -36.14 15.75
CA THR A 161 -23.21 -37.09 15.09
C THR A 161 -22.25 -37.61 16.16
N ALA A 162 -22.59 -38.74 16.76
CA ALA A 162 -21.75 -39.38 17.78
C ALA A 162 -20.71 -40.27 17.08
N GLN A 163 -19.43 -39.96 17.28
CA GLN A 163 -18.34 -40.84 16.90
C GLN A 163 -18.27 -41.98 17.94
N GLN A 164 -18.87 -43.13 17.63
CA GLN A 164 -18.77 -44.31 18.49
C GLN A 164 -17.52 -45.12 18.12
N VAL A 165 -16.54 -45.14 19.03
CA VAL A 165 -15.49 -46.16 19.04
C VAL A 165 -16.05 -47.37 19.79
N ASN A 166 -15.94 -48.56 19.19
CA ASN A 166 -16.40 -49.80 19.83
C ASN A 166 -15.32 -50.37 20.77
N SER A 167 -15.72 -51.27 21.68
CA SER A 167 -14.86 -51.76 22.77
C SER A 167 -13.67 -52.64 22.33
N ALA A 168 -13.47 -52.83 21.02
CA ALA A 168 -12.32 -53.53 20.44
C ALA A 168 -11.18 -52.57 20.01
N GLY A 169 -11.38 -51.25 20.11
CA GLY A 169 -10.32 -50.26 19.85
C GLY A 169 -10.04 -49.97 18.37
N GLN A 170 -10.96 -50.30 17.47
CA GLN A 170 -10.89 -49.89 16.06
C GLN A 170 -11.76 -48.65 15.79
N VAL A 171 -11.27 -47.78 14.90
CA VAL A 171 -11.95 -46.55 14.47
C VAL A 171 -12.27 -46.70 12.99
N ASP A 172 -13.51 -47.05 12.67
CA ASP A 172 -14.00 -47.08 11.30
C ASP A 172 -14.23 -45.64 10.81
N VAL A 173 -13.41 -45.20 9.85
CA VAL A 173 -13.53 -43.88 9.21
C VAL A 173 -14.28 -44.04 7.89
N GLU A 174 -15.62 -43.93 7.95
CA GLU A 174 -16.45 -43.74 6.74
C GLU A 174 -16.04 -42.40 6.07
N ALA A 175 -15.63 -42.45 4.81
CA ALA A 175 -15.14 -41.26 4.11
C ALA A 175 -16.27 -40.23 3.92
N PRO A 176 -16.01 -38.91 4.14
CA PRO A 176 -17.04 -37.89 3.98
C PRO A 176 -17.49 -37.80 2.52
N ARG A 177 -18.80 -37.98 2.28
CA ARG A 177 -19.38 -37.84 0.94
C ARG A 177 -19.18 -36.41 0.45
N GLY A 178 -18.58 -36.28 -0.74
CA GLY A 178 -18.25 -34.98 -1.32
C GLY A 178 -19.49 -34.10 -1.53
N VAL A 179 -19.34 -32.80 -1.25
CA VAL A 179 -20.35 -31.79 -1.55
C VAL A 179 -20.48 -31.66 -3.08
N PRO A 180 -21.70 -31.64 -3.66
CA PRO A 180 -21.88 -31.48 -5.10
C PRO A 180 -21.40 -30.10 -5.56
N VAL A 181 -20.30 -30.08 -6.30
CA VAL A 181 -19.79 -28.86 -6.95
C VAL A 181 -20.71 -28.49 -8.10
N GLN A 182 -21.29 -27.28 -8.06
CA GLN A 182 -22.16 -26.80 -9.14
C GLN A 182 -21.37 -26.69 -10.46
N PRO A 183 -21.98 -27.01 -11.63
CA PRO A 183 -21.30 -26.91 -12.90
C PRO A 183 -20.91 -25.46 -13.22
N ARG A 184 -19.63 -25.28 -13.54
CA ARG A 184 -18.98 -24.00 -13.87
C ARG A 184 -19.75 -23.30 -15.00
N GLN A 185 -20.44 -22.19 -14.68
CA GLN A 185 -21.15 -21.40 -15.69
C GLN A 185 -20.18 -20.91 -16.78
N LYS A 186 -20.55 -21.16 -18.03
CA LYS A 186 -19.79 -20.70 -19.21
C LYS A 186 -19.99 -19.18 -19.33
N PRO A 187 -18.92 -18.35 -19.37
CA PRO A 187 -19.07 -16.89 -19.37
C PRO A 187 -19.83 -16.43 -20.62
N SER A 188 -20.96 -15.75 -20.42
CA SER A 188 -21.78 -15.25 -21.52
C SER A 188 -21.12 -13.98 -22.09
N ARG A 189 -20.69 -14.03 -23.36
CA ARG A 189 -20.19 -12.86 -24.11
C ARG A 189 -21.35 -11.94 -24.50
N LYS A 190 -21.96 -11.28 -23.52
CA LYS A 190 -23.05 -10.30 -23.70
C LYS A 190 -22.70 -8.88 -23.26
N PHE A 191 -21.46 -8.63 -22.81
CA PHE A 191 -21.03 -7.33 -22.27
C PHE A 191 -19.66 -6.85 -22.77
N PHE A 192 -19.24 -7.28 -23.96
CA PHE A 192 -18.20 -6.57 -24.71
C PHE A 192 -18.88 -5.82 -25.85
N PRO A 193 -18.85 -4.47 -25.87
CA PRO A 193 -19.06 -3.73 -27.10
C PRO A 193 -17.99 -4.18 -28.08
N SER A 194 -18.40 -4.68 -29.25
CA SER A 194 -17.49 -4.90 -30.36
C SER A 194 -17.01 -3.54 -30.85
N ASN A 195 -15.84 -3.09 -30.41
CA ASN A 195 -15.12 -2.01 -31.08
C ASN A 195 -14.54 -2.53 -32.39
N GLU A 196 -15.43 -2.85 -33.34
CA GLU A 196 -15.08 -2.89 -34.75
C GLU A 196 -14.83 -1.44 -35.17
N GLY A 197 -13.56 -1.03 -35.12
CA GLY A 197 -13.15 0.27 -35.63
C GLY A 197 -13.51 0.42 -37.11
N PRO A 198 -13.75 1.65 -37.61
CA PRO A 198 -14.09 1.87 -39.00
C PRO A 198 -13.00 1.29 -39.91
N ALA A 199 -13.43 0.58 -40.96
CA ALA A 199 -12.52 -0.09 -41.90
C ALA A 199 -11.51 0.91 -42.51
N PRO A 200 -10.25 0.49 -42.75
CA PRO A 200 -9.26 1.36 -43.36
C PRO A 200 -9.73 1.81 -44.75
N ALA A 201 -9.53 3.10 -45.04
CA ALA A 201 -9.92 3.68 -46.32
C ALA A 201 -9.20 2.98 -47.49
N PRO A 202 -9.85 2.83 -48.66
CA PRO A 202 -9.21 2.26 -49.83
C PRO A 202 -8.01 3.11 -50.26
N PRO A 203 -6.93 2.49 -50.78
CA PRO A 203 -5.78 3.23 -51.28
C PRO A 203 -6.20 4.19 -52.41
N PRO A 204 -5.59 5.38 -52.52
CA PRO A 204 -5.90 6.32 -53.57
C PRO A 204 -5.62 5.68 -54.94
N GLN A 205 -6.62 5.68 -55.82
CA GLN A 205 -6.43 5.29 -57.21
C GLN A 205 -5.47 6.29 -57.85
N GLN A 206 -4.25 5.84 -58.16
CA GLN A 206 -3.35 6.61 -59.02
C GLN A 206 -4.05 6.79 -60.37
N PRO A 207 -4.19 8.02 -60.89
CA PRO A 207 -4.68 8.21 -62.25
C PRO A 207 -3.69 7.52 -63.20
N GLN A 208 -4.18 6.57 -63.99
CA GLN A 208 -3.36 5.95 -65.02
C GLN A 208 -2.94 7.01 -66.06
N SER A 209 -1.74 6.81 -66.61
CA SER A 209 -1.30 7.36 -67.89
C SER A 209 -1.46 8.88 -68.10
N LEU A 210 -0.61 9.69 -67.47
CA LEU A 210 -0.10 10.91 -68.14
C LEU A 210 1.15 10.60 -69.00
N PHE A 211 1.94 9.58 -68.63
CA PHE A 211 3.17 9.23 -69.32
C PHE A 211 2.97 8.49 -70.66
N ASP A 212 1.92 7.67 -70.81
CA ASP A 212 1.64 6.99 -72.09
C ASP A 212 1.09 7.92 -73.18
N ALA A 213 0.70 9.15 -72.84
CA ALA A 213 0.19 10.16 -73.76
C ALA A 213 1.27 11.09 -74.34
N LEU A 214 2.54 10.95 -73.92
CA LEU A 214 3.66 11.82 -74.29
C LEU A 214 4.82 11.11 -75.02
N PHE A 215 4.77 9.78 -75.16
CA PHE A 215 5.82 8.97 -75.77
C PHE A 215 5.28 7.97 -76.82
N ARG A 216 4.33 8.40 -77.64
CA ARG A 216 3.84 7.62 -78.80
C ARG A 216 3.59 8.50 -80.01
#